data_AF-A0A3S5CNX9-F1
#
_entry.id   AF-A0A3S5CNX9-F1
#
_cell.length_a   1.000
_cell.length_b   1.000
_cell.length_c   1.000
_cell.angle_alpha   90.00
_cell.angle_beta   90.00
_cell.angle_gamma   90.00
#
_symmetry.space_group_name_H-M   'P 1'
#
loop_
_entity.id
_entity.type
_entity.pdbx_description
1 polymer ?
#
loop_
_entity_poly.entity_id
_entity_poly.type
_entity_poly.pdbx_seq_one_letter_code
_entity_poly.pdbx_strand_id
1 'polypeptide(L)'
;MIKALLNGAELHEDPAPGGVLSTVSSESSENATSPLAEVLPSAGCCFAAGLPHFAEGMWRNWGRDTFIAARGCLLLVGRFEDTADLILSYASLLRHGLIPNLAGDGHEVAPRYNCRDAVWFWLYSIICYEEAAAAQRQAAAVSMSPRSTEKSINASTPAPAEPNTTSSKTAFAGVQK
;
A
#
# COMPACT_ATOMS: atom_id res chain seq x y z
N MET A 1 -9.26 -10.38 13.38
CA MET A 1 -7.89 -10.26 13.92
C MET A 1 -6.89 -9.75 12.86
N ILE A 2 -6.70 -10.42 11.71
CA ILE A 2 -5.72 -9.96 10.69
C ILE A 2 -6.12 -8.64 10.02
N LYS A 3 -7.40 -8.44 9.66
CA LYS A 3 -7.88 -7.12 9.16
C LYS A 3 -7.75 -5.99 10.20
N ALA A 4 -7.86 -6.30 11.49
CA ALA A 4 -7.69 -5.31 12.56
C ALA A 4 -6.22 -4.93 12.76
N LEU A 5 -5.30 -5.89 12.59
CA LEU A 5 -3.86 -5.64 12.58
C LEU A 5 -3.43 -4.79 11.36
N LEU A 6 -4.10 -4.96 10.21
CA LEU A 6 -3.80 -4.19 8.99
C LEU A 6 -4.39 -2.77 9.00
N ASN A 7 -5.50 -2.54 9.71
CA ASN A 7 -6.20 -1.25 9.69
C ASN A 7 -5.94 -0.34 10.90
N GLY A 8 -5.17 -0.77 11.90
CA GLY A 8 -4.72 0.11 13.00
C GLY A 8 -5.84 0.75 13.86
N ALA A 9 -7.02 0.13 13.96
CA ALA A 9 -8.12 0.67 14.75
C ALA A 9 -8.06 0.16 16.21
N GLU A 10 -7.91 1.08 17.17
CA GLU A 10 -8.05 0.83 18.61
C GLU A 10 -9.45 0.31 18.96
N LEU A 11 -9.52 -0.69 19.85
CA LEU A 11 -10.77 -1.24 20.38
C LEU A 11 -11.35 -0.25 21.39
N HIS A 12 -12.41 0.46 21.01
CA HIS A 12 -13.28 1.16 21.95
C HIS A 12 -14.23 0.14 22.60
N GLU A 13 -13.94 -0.22 23.85
CA GLU A 13 -14.80 -1.07 24.68
C GLU A 13 -15.91 -0.22 25.30
N ASP A 14 -17.17 -0.49 24.95
CA ASP A 14 -18.35 0.03 25.66
C ASP A 14 -18.97 -1.05 26.56
N PRO A 15 -19.46 -0.69 27.76
CA PRO A 15 -19.84 -1.64 28.80
C PRO A 15 -21.24 -2.23 28.62
N ALA A 16 -21.42 -3.46 29.13
CA ALA A 16 -22.64 -4.24 29.08
C ALA A 16 -23.86 -3.55 29.75
N PRO A 17 -25.09 -3.72 29.20
CA PRO A 17 -26.31 -3.45 29.96
C PRO A 17 -26.99 -4.76 30.40
N GLY A 18 -27.35 -4.81 31.68
CA GLY A 18 -28.30 -5.79 32.21
C GLY A 18 -29.76 -5.37 31.96
N GLY A 19 -30.65 -6.36 32.03
CA GLY A 19 -32.01 -6.16 32.54
C GLY A 19 -33.19 -6.25 31.56
N VAL A 20 -33.94 -7.34 31.73
CA VAL A 20 -35.42 -7.47 31.75
C VAL A 20 -36.22 -7.69 30.44
N LEU A 21 -37.06 -8.72 30.54
CA LEU A 21 -38.09 -9.31 29.67
C LEU A 21 -39.20 -8.34 29.20
N SER A 22 -39.71 -8.51 27.97
CA SER A 22 -41.16 -8.66 27.70
C SER A 22 -41.48 -9.10 26.26
N THR A 23 -42.49 -9.98 26.18
CA THR A 23 -43.32 -10.52 25.08
C THR A 23 -43.91 -9.38 24.21
N VAL A 24 -44.24 -9.46 22.91
CA VAL A 24 -45.23 -10.29 22.17
C VAL A 24 -45.09 -10.05 20.63
N SER A 25 -45.60 -11.02 19.86
CA SER A 25 -46.29 -10.92 18.56
C SER A 25 -45.52 -10.87 17.23
N SER A 26 -45.89 -11.85 16.42
CA SER A 26 -45.70 -12.04 14.98
C SER A 26 -46.28 -10.87 14.15
N GLU A 27 -45.55 -10.41 13.14
CA GLU A 27 -45.94 -10.49 11.72
C GLU A 27 -44.91 -9.78 10.80
N SER A 28 -44.64 -10.44 9.66
CA SER A 28 -44.26 -9.92 8.34
C SER A 28 -43.03 -9.02 8.14
N SER A 29 -42.16 -9.50 7.24
CA SER A 29 -41.42 -8.72 6.24
C SER A 29 -40.50 -7.61 6.76
N GLU A 30 -39.20 -7.92 6.84
CA GLU A 30 -38.19 -7.06 6.22
C GLU A 30 -36.88 -7.84 6.04
N ASN A 31 -36.34 -7.75 4.83
CA ASN A 31 -35.07 -8.31 4.42
C ASN A 31 -33.94 -7.67 5.24
N ALA A 32 -33.63 -8.27 6.40
CA ALA A 32 -32.49 -7.88 7.23
C ALA A 32 -31.19 -8.28 6.51
N THR A 33 -30.79 -7.46 5.54
CA THR A 33 -29.40 -7.45 5.07
C THR A 33 -28.58 -7.00 6.28
N SER A 34 -27.87 -7.96 6.89
CA SER A 34 -26.99 -7.68 8.02
C SER A 34 -26.05 -6.52 7.65
N PRO A 35 -25.84 -5.52 8.52
CA PRO A 35 -24.89 -4.42 8.26
C PRO A 35 -23.43 -4.90 8.13
N LEU A 36 -23.18 -6.20 8.33
CA LEU A 36 -21.89 -6.85 8.06
C LEU A 36 -21.76 -7.36 6.61
N ALA A 37 -22.84 -7.39 5.84
CA ALA A 37 -22.85 -7.85 4.45
C ALA A 37 -22.40 -6.77 3.45
N GLU A 38 -22.29 -5.50 3.86
CA GLU A 38 -21.97 -4.40 2.95
C GLU A 38 -20.47 -4.22 2.67
N VAL A 39 -19.61 -5.02 3.30
CA VAL A 39 -18.18 -5.13 2.97
C VAL A 39 -17.93 -6.49 2.32
N LEU A 40 -18.65 -6.81 1.25
CA LEU A 40 -18.18 -7.87 0.36
C LEU A 40 -16.88 -7.38 -0.27
N PRO A 41 -15.74 -8.08 -0.08
CA PRO A 41 -14.50 -7.68 -0.71
C PRO A 41 -14.73 -7.56 -2.22
N SER A 42 -14.21 -6.48 -2.80
CA SER A 42 -13.96 -6.37 -4.24
C SER A 42 -13.54 -7.75 -4.75
N ALA A 43 -14.15 -8.23 -5.85
CA ALA A 43 -13.92 -9.57 -6.40
C ALA A 43 -12.44 -9.94 -6.26
N GLY A 44 -12.14 -10.84 -5.30
CA GLY A 44 -10.81 -10.92 -4.71
C GLY A 44 -9.72 -11.11 -5.76
N CYS A 45 -8.61 -10.36 -5.63
CA CYS A 45 -7.47 -10.52 -6.52
C CYS A 45 -6.99 -11.98 -6.50
N CYS A 46 -6.83 -12.59 -7.68
CA CYS A 46 -6.34 -13.96 -7.83
C CYS A 46 -5.25 -14.04 -8.90
N PHE A 47 -4.30 -14.98 -8.73
CA PHE A 47 -3.25 -15.23 -9.71
C PHE A 47 -3.49 -16.52 -10.47
N ALA A 48 -3.28 -16.45 -11.79
CA ALA A 48 -2.97 -17.63 -12.58
C ALA A 48 -1.47 -17.94 -12.43
N ALA A 49 -1.10 -19.19 -12.16
CA ALA A 49 0.30 -19.59 -12.12
C ALA A 49 1.00 -19.51 -13.49
N GLY A 50 0.23 -19.49 -14.58
CA GLY A 50 0.75 -19.35 -15.94
C GLY A 50 -0.31 -19.52 -17.01
N LEU A 51 -0.08 -18.91 -18.17
CA LEU A 51 -0.98 -19.00 -19.32
C LEU A 51 -0.42 -19.98 -20.37
N PRO A 52 -1.29 -20.71 -21.10
CA PRO A 52 -2.73 -20.85 -20.88
C PRO A 52 -3.08 -21.95 -19.85
N HIS A 53 -2.14 -22.85 -19.57
CA HIS A 53 -2.42 -24.13 -18.91
C HIS A 53 -2.84 -24.03 -17.44
N PHE A 54 -2.49 -22.93 -16.76
CA PHE A 54 -2.83 -22.68 -15.35
C PHE A 54 -3.68 -21.41 -15.23
N ALA A 55 -4.51 -21.13 -16.23
CA ALA A 55 -5.37 -19.95 -16.27
C ALA A 55 -6.72 -20.18 -15.59
N GLU A 56 -7.21 -21.42 -15.54
CA GLU A 56 -8.62 -21.70 -15.28
C GLU A 56 -8.85 -22.89 -14.33
N GLY A 57 -10.07 -22.95 -13.79
CA GLY A 57 -10.53 -24.01 -12.90
C GLY A 57 -9.64 -24.19 -11.67
N MET A 58 -9.56 -25.43 -11.19
CA MET A 58 -8.72 -25.77 -10.04
C MET A 58 -7.23 -25.47 -10.25
N TRP A 59 -6.77 -25.42 -11.51
CA TRP A 59 -5.36 -25.27 -11.87
C TRP A 59 -4.87 -23.82 -11.84
N ARG A 60 -5.76 -22.85 -11.60
CA ARG A 60 -5.43 -21.42 -11.62
C ARG A 60 -4.52 -21.01 -10.46
N ASN A 61 -4.95 -21.34 -9.25
CA ASN A 61 -4.42 -20.75 -8.02
C ASN A 61 -3.49 -21.70 -7.28
N TRP A 62 -2.20 -21.38 -7.29
CA TRP A 62 -1.17 -22.12 -6.58
C TRP A 62 -0.51 -21.24 -5.51
N GLY A 63 -0.58 -21.64 -4.24
CA GLY A 63 -0.12 -20.81 -3.12
C GLY A 63 1.37 -20.48 -3.17
N ARG A 64 2.21 -21.44 -3.59
CA ARG A 64 3.64 -21.21 -3.79
C ARG A 64 3.88 -20.12 -4.83
N ASP A 65 3.36 -20.31 -6.04
CA ASP A 65 3.55 -19.45 -7.19
C ASP A 65 2.99 -18.04 -6.93
N THR A 66 1.82 -17.98 -6.30
CA THR A 66 1.16 -16.74 -5.88
C THR A 66 2.10 -15.86 -5.05
N PHE A 67 2.68 -16.40 -3.97
CA PHE A 67 3.48 -15.58 -3.04
C PHE A 67 4.92 -15.37 -3.47
N ILE A 68 5.45 -16.18 -4.39
CA ILE A 68 6.70 -15.84 -5.10
C ILE A 68 6.46 -14.63 -6.02
N ALA A 69 5.34 -14.62 -6.76
CA ALA A 69 5.05 -13.57 -7.76
C ALA A 69 4.51 -12.27 -7.15
N ALA A 70 3.80 -12.33 -6.01
CA ALA A 70 3.09 -11.19 -5.43
C ALA A 70 3.96 -9.93 -5.23
N ARG A 71 5.22 -10.10 -4.83
CA ARG A 71 6.14 -8.96 -4.67
C ARG A 71 6.37 -8.22 -5.99
N GLY A 72 6.70 -8.94 -7.05
CA GLY A 72 7.00 -8.35 -8.36
C GLY A 72 5.76 -7.82 -9.07
N CYS A 73 4.66 -8.56 -9.02
CA CYS A 73 3.47 -8.28 -9.80
C CYS A 73 2.50 -7.28 -9.14
N LEU A 74 2.49 -7.19 -7.80
CA LEU A 74 1.58 -6.29 -7.07
C LEU A 74 2.33 -5.23 -6.28
N LEU A 75 3.19 -5.64 -5.33
CA LEU A 75 3.83 -4.71 -4.38
C LEU A 75 4.70 -3.66 -5.07
N LEU A 76 5.63 -4.07 -5.94
CA LEU A 76 6.54 -3.14 -6.62
C LEU A 76 5.82 -2.21 -7.60
N VAL A 77 4.61 -2.55 -8.02
CA VAL A 77 3.76 -1.75 -8.91
C VAL A 77 2.83 -0.82 -8.12
N GLY A 78 2.86 -0.90 -6.78
CA GLY A 78 2.03 -0.07 -5.90
C GLY A 78 0.60 -0.58 -5.70
N ARG A 79 0.30 -1.83 -6.08
CA ARG A 79 -1.02 -2.46 -5.90
C ARG A 79 -1.15 -3.05 -4.49
N PHE A 80 -1.15 -2.18 -3.49
CA PHE A 80 -1.17 -2.58 -2.07
C PHE A 80 -2.49 -3.25 -1.67
N GLU A 81 -3.64 -2.68 -2.04
CA GLU A 81 -4.96 -3.24 -1.72
C GLU A 81 -5.12 -4.68 -2.24
N ASP A 82 -4.77 -4.92 -3.51
CA ASP A 82 -4.80 -6.25 -4.11
C ASP A 82 -3.87 -7.24 -3.39
N THR A 83 -2.70 -6.78 -2.94
CA THR A 83 -1.77 -7.62 -2.19
C THR A 83 -2.35 -7.99 -0.83
N ALA A 84 -2.96 -7.04 -0.13
CA ALA A 84 -3.60 -7.28 1.15
C ALA A 84 -4.76 -8.28 1.02
N ASP A 85 -5.61 -8.10 0.00
CA ASP A 85 -6.71 -9.02 -0.28
C ASP A 85 -6.22 -10.43 -0.61
N LEU A 86 -5.13 -10.56 -1.37
CA LEU A 86 -4.53 -11.85 -1.70
C LEU A 86 -3.96 -12.55 -0.45
N ILE A 87 -3.24 -11.82 0.40
CA ILE A 87 -2.71 -12.32 1.68
C ILE A 87 -3.85 -12.80 2.58
N LEU A 88 -4.90 -11.99 2.73
CA LEU A 88 -6.05 -12.29 3.56
C LEU A 88 -6.87 -13.47 3.03
N SER A 89 -6.99 -13.59 1.70
CA SER A 89 -7.69 -14.70 1.05
C SER A 89 -7.01 -16.03 1.39
N TYR A 90 -5.68 -16.12 1.29
CA TYR A 90 -4.96 -17.34 1.68
C TYR A 90 -4.89 -17.53 3.21
N ALA A 91 -4.97 -16.48 4.01
CA ALA A 91 -5.08 -16.61 5.47
C ALA A 91 -6.35 -17.39 5.88
N SER A 92 -7.45 -17.21 5.13
CA SER A 92 -8.69 -17.96 5.34
C SER A 92 -8.55 -19.47 5.02
N LEU A 93 -7.55 -19.82 4.21
CA LEU A 93 -7.23 -21.19 3.84
C LEU A 93 -6.16 -21.82 4.75
N LEU A 94 -5.71 -21.14 5.81
CA LEU A 94 -4.68 -21.70 6.70
C LEU A 94 -5.22 -22.93 7.45
N ARG A 95 -4.53 -24.07 7.34
CA ARG A 95 -4.88 -25.29 8.08
C ARG A 95 -3.63 -26.04 8.51
N HIS A 96 -3.62 -26.53 9.75
CA HIS A 96 -2.47 -27.22 10.36
C HIS A 96 -1.15 -26.42 10.29
N GLY A 97 -1.24 -25.09 10.30
CA GLY A 97 -0.08 -24.21 10.14
C GLY A 97 0.50 -24.16 8.72
N LEU A 98 -0.23 -24.66 7.71
CA LEU A 98 0.19 -24.67 6.31
C LEU A 98 -0.77 -23.88 5.43
N ILE A 99 -0.19 -23.20 4.45
CA ILE A 99 -0.89 -22.60 3.31
C ILE A 99 -0.99 -23.68 2.22
N PRO A 100 -2.15 -23.82 1.54
CA PRO A 100 -2.31 -24.85 0.52
C PRO A 100 -1.40 -24.60 -0.69
N ASN A 101 -0.94 -25.69 -1.31
CA ASN A 101 -0.27 -25.62 -2.60
C ASN A 101 -1.26 -25.28 -3.70
N LEU A 102 -2.40 -25.97 -3.71
CA LEU A 102 -3.50 -25.77 -4.64
C LEU A 102 -4.66 -25.19 -3.84
N ALA A 103 -5.12 -23.98 -4.17
CA ALA A 103 -6.20 -23.35 -3.43
C ALA A 103 -7.56 -24.03 -3.70
N GLY A 104 -7.69 -24.75 -4.82
CA GLY A 104 -8.95 -25.33 -5.26
C GLY A 104 -9.75 -24.34 -6.12
N ASP A 105 -11.04 -24.62 -6.27
CA ASP A 105 -11.98 -23.79 -7.05
C ASP A 105 -13.04 -23.08 -6.18
N GLY A 106 -12.96 -23.24 -4.85
CA GLY A 106 -13.93 -22.68 -3.90
C GLY A 106 -15.25 -23.43 -3.84
N HIS A 107 -15.41 -24.51 -4.61
CA HIS A 107 -16.62 -25.33 -4.68
C HIS A 107 -16.30 -26.81 -4.49
N GLU A 108 -16.10 -27.56 -5.58
CA GLU A 108 -15.97 -29.02 -5.56
C GLU A 108 -14.55 -29.47 -5.19
N VAL A 109 -13.54 -28.66 -5.53
CA VAL A 109 -12.14 -29.01 -5.34
C VAL A 109 -11.61 -28.37 -4.08
N ALA A 110 -11.44 -29.19 -3.05
CA ALA A 110 -10.85 -28.75 -1.79
C ALA A 110 -9.36 -28.34 -1.93
N PRO A 111 -8.90 -27.36 -1.13
CA PRO A 111 -7.50 -26.98 -1.10
C PRO A 111 -6.59 -28.16 -0.71
N ARG A 112 -5.40 -28.26 -1.34
CA ARG A 112 -4.43 -29.33 -1.07
C ARG A 112 -3.22 -28.82 -0.29
N TYR A 113 -2.98 -29.42 0.88
CA TYR A 113 -1.92 -29.03 1.83
C TYR A 113 -0.70 -29.93 1.75
N ASN A 114 -0.18 -30.15 0.54
CA ASN A 114 0.99 -31.01 0.29
C ASN A 114 2.29 -30.22 0.07
N CYS A 115 2.31 -28.93 0.44
CA CYS A 115 3.41 -28.01 0.21
C CYS A 115 3.87 -27.40 1.54
N ARG A 116 5.14 -27.65 1.89
CA ARG A 116 5.74 -27.16 3.15
C ARG A 116 6.29 -25.74 3.02
N ASP A 117 6.56 -25.29 1.80
CA ASP A 117 7.23 -24.03 1.50
C ASP A 117 6.28 -22.86 1.23
N ALA A 118 5.04 -23.12 0.79
CA ALA A 118 4.06 -22.06 0.52
C ALA A 118 3.79 -21.16 1.74
N VAL A 119 3.77 -21.72 2.95
CA VAL A 119 3.60 -20.92 4.18
C VAL A 119 4.76 -19.94 4.39
N TRP A 120 5.99 -20.33 4.05
CA TRP A 120 7.16 -19.47 4.19
C TRP A 120 7.15 -18.33 3.17
N PHE A 121 6.78 -18.62 1.92
CA PHE A 121 6.59 -17.57 0.92
C PHE A 121 5.44 -16.62 1.28
N TRP A 122 4.34 -17.14 1.83
CA TRP A 122 3.24 -16.32 2.32
C TRP A 122 3.68 -15.39 3.46
N LEU A 123 4.38 -15.90 4.48
CA LEU A 123 4.94 -15.07 5.56
C LEU A 123 5.93 -14.04 5.04
N TYR A 124 6.80 -14.43 4.10
CA TYR A 124 7.72 -13.49 3.46
C TYR A 124 7.00 -12.37 2.72
N SER A 125 5.87 -12.68 2.05
CA SER A 125 5.07 -11.68 1.36
C SER A 125 4.44 -10.66 2.32
N ILE A 126 4.06 -11.07 3.53
CA ILE A 126 3.55 -10.19 4.58
C ILE A 126 4.64 -9.22 5.03
N ILE A 127 5.87 -9.73 5.28
CA ILE A 127 7.01 -8.88 5.65
C ILE A 127 7.27 -7.85 4.56
N CYS A 128 7.31 -8.29 3.29
CA CYS A 128 7.51 -7.40 2.15
C CYS A 128 6.40 -6.34 2.04
N TYR A 129 5.14 -6.72 2.31
CA TYR A 129 4.01 -5.81 2.28
C TYR A 129 4.14 -4.70 3.34
N GLU A 130 4.46 -5.07 4.59
CA GLU A 130 4.63 -4.11 5.68
C GLU A 130 5.77 -3.13 5.41
N GLU A 131 6.92 -3.62 4.95
CA GLU A 131 8.07 -2.79 4.58
C GLU A 131 7.72 -1.80 3.46
N ALA A 132 7.06 -2.28 2.40
CA ALA A 132 6.69 -1.45 1.26
C ALA A 132 5.59 -0.43 1.62
N ALA A 133 4.62 -0.81 2.46
CA ALA A 133 3.56 0.08 2.93
C ALA A 133 4.12 1.17 3.87
N ALA A 134 5.10 0.85 4.71
CA ALA A 134 5.79 1.83 5.55
C ALA A 134 6.57 2.84 4.69
N ALA A 135 7.32 2.36 3.69
CA ALA A 135 8.04 3.23 2.76
C ALA A 135 7.10 4.17 1.99
N GLN A 136 5.94 3.67 1.53
CA GLN A 136 4.95 4.47 0.83
C GLN A 136 4.36 5.58 1.71
N ARG A 137 4.06 5.29 2.98
CA ARG A 137 3.57 6.29 3.96
C ARG A 137 4.60 7.39 4.20
N GLN A 138 5.88 7.04 4.31
CA GLN A 138 6.96 8.02 4.47
C GLN A 138 7.12 8.90 3.23
N ALA A 139 7.08 8.32 2.03
CA ALA A 139 7.13 9.07 0.78
C ALA A 139 5.96 10.07 0.66
N ALA A 140 4.74 9.64 1.04
CA ALA A 140 3.57 10.52 1.08
C ALA A 140 3.73 11.67 2.09
N ALA A 141 4.28 11.40 3.27
CA ALA A 141 4.52 12.42 4.30
C ALA A 141 5.55 13.49 3.85
N VAL A 142 6.62 13.08 3.15
CA VAL A 142 7.62 14.01 2.61
C VAL A 142 7.01 14.93 1.55
N SER A 143 6.14 14.41 0.70
CA SER A 143 5.44 15.20 -0.32
C SER A 143 4.45 16.21 0.26
N MET A 144 3.93 15.99 1.46
CA MET A 144 2.96 16.88 2.12
C MET A 144 3.60 17.95 3.02
N SER A 145 4.92 17.90 3.25
CA SER A 145 5.62 18.95 3.99
C SER A 145 5.71 20.22 3.14
N PRO A 146 5.30 21.40 3.65
CA PRO A 146 5.39 22.64 2.89
C PRO A 146 6.85 22.95 2.61
N ARG A 147 7.22 22.96 1.32
CA ARG A 147 8.52 23.44 0.84
C ARG A 147 8.78 24.78 1.49
N SER A 148 9.74 24.82 2.41
CA SER A 148 10.15 26.03 3.10
C SER A 148 10.41 27.10 2.05
N THR A 149 9.71 28.22 2.20
CA THR A 149 9.85 29.44 1.41
C THR A 149 11.30 29.65 1.00
N GLU A 150 11.57 29.62 -0.32
CA GLU A 150 12.83 30.13 -0.86
C GLU A 150 12.96 31.55 -0.35
N LYS A 151 13.85 31.73 0.63
CA LYS A 151 14.22 33.02 1.16
C LYS A 151 14.88 33.76 0.02
N SER A 152 14.12 34.61 -0.66
CA SER A 152 14.57 35.56 -1.68
C SER A 152 15.85 36.23 -1.17
N ILE A 153 16.99 35.79 -1.70
CA ILE A 153 18.25 36.51 -1.57
C ILE A 153 18.26 37.48 -2.74
N ASN A 154 17.47 38.54 -2.64
CA ASN A 154 17.75 39.74 -3.41
C ASN A 154 19.07 40.29 -2.88
N ALA A 155 20.16 39.84 -3.49
CA ALA A 155 21.47 40.45 -3.35
C ALA A 155 21.33 41.90 -3.81
N SER A 156 21.30 42.81 -2.85
CA SER A 156 21.52 44.22 -3.07
C SER A 156 22.91 44.39 -3.68
N THR A 157 22.97 44.54 -5.00
CA THR A 157 24.17 45.05 -5.69
C THR A 157 24.40 46.49 -5.24
N PRO A 158 25.51 46.84 -4.56
CA PRO A 158 25.87 48.25 -4.44
C PRO A 158 26.39 48.72 -5.80
N ALA A 159 25.82 49.82 -6.29
CA ALA A 159 26.20 50.46 -7.54
C ALA A 159 27.71 50.80 -7.56
N PRO A 160 28.42 50.60 -8.69
CA PRO A 160 29.79 51.09 -8.82
C PRO A 160 29.77 52.60 -8.99
N ALA A 161 30.54 53.31 -8.16
CA ALA A 161 30.75 54.75 -8.26
C ALA A 161 31.53 55.09 -9.54
N GLU A 162 31.03 56.08 -10.30
CA GLU A 162 31.72 56.60 -11.48
C GLU A 162 32.97 57.42 -11.11
N PRO A 163 34.11 57.25 -11.81
CA PRO A 163 35.25 58.14 -11.67
C PRO A 163 35.06 59.39 -12.53
N ASN A 164 34.86 60.54 -11.88
CA ASN A 164 34.96 61.87 -12.49
C ASN A 164 36.40 62.13 -12.95
N THR A 165 36.69 61.92 -14.24
CA THR A 165 37.90 62.43 -14.89
C THR A 165 37.72 63.90 -15.26
N THR A 166 38.18 64.78 -14.36
CA THR A 166 38.41 66.19 -14.67
C THR A 166 39.60 66.31 -15.61
N SER A 167 39.33 66.85 -16.79
CA SER A 167 40.29 67.25 -17.82
C SER A 167 41.36 68.18 -17.23
N SER A 168 42.63 67.87 -17.47
CA SER A 168 43.72 68.84 -17.36
C SER A 168 44.67 68.64 -18.53
N LYS A 169 44.52 69.55 -19.50
CA LYS A 169 45.49 69.82 -20.56
C LYS A 169 46.75 70.40 -19.93
N THR A 170 47.90 69.78 -20.19
CA THR A 170 49.16 70.52 -20.30
C THR A 170 50.12 69.80 -21.23
N ALA A 171 50.51 70.51 -22.28
CA ALA A 171 51.56 70.16 -23.23
C ALA A 171 52.94 70.10 -22.56
N PHE A 172 53.87 69.33 -23.12
CA PHE A 172 55.24 69.77 -23.40
C PHE A 172 56.00 68.74 -24.27
N ALA A 173 56.95 69.27 -25.04
CA ALA A 173 57.59 68.73 -26.24
C ALA A 173 58.87 67.90 -26.01
N GLY A 174 59.32 67.20 -27.06
CA GLY A 174 60.70 66.67 -27.26
C GLY A 174 60.68 65.25 -27.86
N VAL A 175 60.91 64.96 -29.15
CA VAL A 175 62.02 65.23 -30.10
C VAL A 175 63.29 64.38 -29.85
N GLN A 176 63.55 63.46 -30.80
CA GLN A 176 64.83 62.79 -31.22
C GLN A 176 65.33 61.63 -30.32
N LYS A 177 65.82 60.48 -30.83
CA LYS A 177 66.34 60.05 -32.14
C LYS A 177 65.82 58.65 -32.51
#